data_AF-A0A6N2HPY2-F1
#
_entry.id   AF-A0A6N2HPY2-F1
#
_cell.length_a   1.000
_cell.length_b   1.000
_cell.length_c   1.000
_cell.angle_alpha   90.00
_cell.angle_beta   90.00
_cell.angle_gamma   90.00
#
_symmetry.space_group_name_H-M   'P 1'
#
loop_
_entity.id
_entity.type
_entity.pdbx_description
1 polymer ?
#
loop_
_entity_poly.entity_id
_entity_poly.type
_entity_poly.pdbx_seq_one_letter_code
_entity_poly.pdbx_strand_id
1 'polypeptide(L)'
;MLITAAHFPASPLALRTTDPVKQARIRAFAAEQAAIANTVRDRLTAALATAQSHASRLAVMRAAHQQVTEWRYQAALRASSRLGTGIAYSAERFRTPITAATLNYDRIGRVGRLRDGATWDEETRTYQGGAATPAYDAMVAYGQAATDRFTTENITGDVLQNWVDLPAGRRVAGNRILRGEAARRIGAELADRVAARGLDASRMETGGNPVYTATPTLTDSDQLFTAAMETLAAPSLTLETFATARYLLFQAPRCKKGSDAVTRTFTVAVGAALLGTDAPDLPADIDLRCYVLGQETASRIAISAWG
;
A
#
# COMPACT_ATOMS: atom_id res chain seq x y z
N MET A 1 6.09 16.73 -17.94
CA MET A 1 6.12 15.31 -18.34
C MET A 1 4.70 14.76 -18.42
N LEU A 2 4.28 14.16 -19.55
CA LEU A 2 2.98 13.47 -19.68
C LEU A 2 3.00 12.15 -18.91
N ILE A 3 2.01 11.92 -18.05
CA ILE A 3 1.90 10.67 -17.29
C ILE A 3 1.08 9.68 -18.10
N THR A 4 1.65 8.51 -18.38
CA THR A 4 1.02 7.41 -19.12
C THR A 4 0.82 6.18 -18.24
N ALA A 5 0.08 5.17 -18.73
CA ALA A 5 -0.11 3.91 -18.03
C ALA A 5 1.20 3.18 -17.67
N ALA A 6 2.30 3.43 -18.41
CA ALA A 6 3.61 2.84 -18.13
C ALA A 6 4.18 3.25 -16.75
N HIS A 7 3.78 4.42 -16.23
CA HIS A 7 4.19 4.91 -14.90
C HIS A 7 3.42 4.22 -13.76
N PHE A 8 2.44 3.37 -14.07
CA PHE A 8 1.62 2.63 -13.10
C PHE A 8 1.70 1.13 -13.36
N PRO A 9 2.87 0.50 -13.16
CA PRO A 9 2.94 -0.95 -13.23
C PRO A 9 1.97 -1.57 -12.23
N ALA A 10 1.21 -2.56 -12.69
CA ALA A 10 0.23 -3.23 -11.84
C ALA A 10 0.92 -3.89 -10.66
N SER A 11 0.41 -3.65 -9.44
CA SER A 11 0.88 -4.33 -8.24
C SER A 11 0.79 -5.84 -8.44
N PRO A 12 1.83 -6.63 -8.09
CA PRO A 12 1.73 -8.07 -8.12
C PRO A 12 0.55 -8.56 -7.25
N LEU A 13 0.21 -7.84 -6.17
CA LEU A 13 -0.92 -8.17 -5.29
C LEU A 13 -2.30 -8.10 -5.95
N ALA A 14 -2.42 -7.36 -7.07
CA ALA A 14 -3.62 -7.29 -7.88
C ALA A 14 -3.73 -8.48 -8.85
N LEU A 15 -2.61 -9.10 -9.24
CA LEU A 15 -2.51 -10.17 -10.23
C LEU A 15 -2.71 -11.55 -9.59
N ARG A 16 -3.94 -11.83 -9.17
CA ARG A 16 -4.34 -13.05 -8.42
C ARG A 16 -4.86 -14.21 -9.30
N THR A 17 -4.43 -14.26 -10.54
CA THR A 17 -4.85 -15.28 -11.51
C THR A 17 -3.74 -15.52 -12.52
N THR A 18 -3.68 -16.72 -13.09
CA THR A 18 -2.76 -17.05 -14.19
C THR A 18 -3.36 -16.75 -15.56
N ASP A 19 -4.64 -16.38 -15.63
CA ASP A 19 -5.34 -16.04 -16.88
C ASP A 19 -4.83 -14.69 -17.44
N PRO A 20 -4.17 -14.69 -18.62
CA PRO A 20 -3.59 -13.49 -19.20
C PRO A 20 -4.64 -12.43 -19.59
N VAL A 21 -5.87 -12.83 -19.95
CA VAL A 21 -6.95 -11.90 -20.31
C VAL A 21 -7.42 -11.15 -19.08
N LYS A 22 -7.60 -11.85 -17.96
CA LYS A 22 -7.94 -11.21 -16.67
C LYS A 22 -6.80 -10.31 -16.18
N GLN A 23 -5.55 -10.72 -16.34
CA GLN A 23 -4.40 -9.86 -16.02
C GLN A 23 -4.37 -8.60 -16.87
N ALA A 24 -4.63 -8.69 -18.19
CA ALA A 24 -4.71 -7.53 -19.07
C ALA A 24 -5.80 -6.55 -18.63
N ARG A 25 -6.98 -7.06 -18.23
CA ARG A 25 -8.06 -6.24 -17.66
C ARG A 25 -7.65 -5.54 -16.36
N ILE A 26 -6.90 -6.21 -15.49
CA ILE A 26 -6.38 -5.60 -14.26
C ILE A 26 -5.37 -4.48 -14.60
N ARG A 27 -4.46 -4.74 -15.54
CA ARG A 27 -3.46 -3.76 -16.00
C ARG A 27 -4.10 -2.53 -16.66
N ALA A 28 -5.29 -2.68 -17.27
CA ALA A 28 -6.01 -1.55 -17.87
C ALA A 28 -6.37 -0.44 -16.85
N PHE A 29 -6.45 -0.76 -15.55
CA PHE A 29 -6.66 0.26 -14.50
C PHE A 29 -5.55 1.31 -14.45
N ALA A 30 -4.35 0.99 -14.94
CA ALA A 30 -3.24 1.93 -15.05
C ALA A 30 -3.58 3.16 -15.92
N ALA A 31 -4.43 3.02 -16.93
CA ALA A 31 -4.89 4.14 -17.75
C ALA A 31 -5.78 5.10 -16.94
N GLU A 32 -6.66 4.59 -16.08
CA GLU A 32 -7.45 5.42 -15.18
C GLU A 32 -6.57 6.17 -14.18
N GLN A 33 -5.56 5.50 -13.62
CA GLN A 33 -4.57 6.12 -12.73
C GLN A 33 -3.79 7.23 -13.44
N ALA A 34 -3.36 7.00 -14.68
CA ALA A 34 -2.66 8.00 -15.49
C ALA A 34 -3.54 9.23 -15.79
N ALA A 35 -4.81 9.01 -16.15
CA ALA A 35 -5.73 10.10 -16.43
C ALA A 35 -5.89 11.04 -15.22
N ILE A 36 -6.19 10.49 -14.04
CA ILE A 36 -6.33 11.31 -12.83
C ILE A 36 -5.00 11.92 -12.39
N ALA A 37 -3.88 11.22 -12.55
CA ALA A 37 -2.56 11.73 -12.19
C ALA A 37 -2.18 12.96 -13.02
N ASN A 38 -2.50 12.98 -14.33
CA ASN A 38 -2.33 14.18 -15.16
C ASN A 38 -3.22 15.33 -14.67
N THR A 39 -4.50 15.08 -14.38
CA THR A 39 -5.40 16.11 -13.84
C THR A 39 -4.87 16.71 -12.53
N VAL A 40 -4.35 15.87 -11.64
CA VAL A 40 -3.79 16.31 -10.36
C VAL A 40 -2.46 17.04 -10.56
N ARG A 41 -1.59 16.56 -11.45
CA ARG A 41 -0.34 17.23 -11.82
C ARG A 41 -0.61 18.65 -12.31
N ASP A 42 -1.54 18.84 -13.25
CA ASP A 42 -1.82 20.16 -13.83
C ASP A 42 -2.34 21.15 -12.78
N ARG A 43 -3.21 20.68 -11.89
CA ARG A 43 -3.70 21.47 -10.75
C ARG A 43 -2.60 21.81 -9.76
N LEU A 44 -1.73 20.85 -9.45
CA LEU A 44 -0.57 21.05 -8.58
C LEU A 44 0.37 22.10 -9.17
N THR A 45 0.76 21.98 -10.43
CA THR A 45 1.64 22.94 -11.11
C THR A 45 1.05 24.35 -11.09
N ALA A 46 -0.23 24.50 -11.45
CA ALA A 46 -0.89 25.80 -11.45
C ALA A 46 -1.00 26.42 -10.04
N ALA A 47 -1.40 25.64 -9.04
CA ALA A 47 -1.59 26.13 -7.68
C ALA A 47 -0.25 26.45 -6.98
N LEU A 48 0.81 25.68 -7.27
CA LEU A 48 2.13 25.92 -6.69
C LEU A 48 2.84 27.15 -7.28
N ALA A 49 2.50 27.55 -8.51
CA ALA A 49 3.03 28.78 -9.12
C ALA A 49 2.63 30.05 -8.35
N THR A 50 1.51 30.02 -7.62
CA THR A 50 1.01 31.16 -6.84
C THR A 50 1.17 30.98 -5.34
N ALA A 51 1.53 29.78 -4.86
CA ALA A 51 1.69 29.48 -3.45
C ALA A 51 3.03 30.01 -2.90
N GLN A 52 2.99 31.23 -2.33
CA GLN A 52 4.18 31.92 -1.82
C GLN A 52 4.65 31.47 -0.43
N SER A 53 3.77 30.86 0.37
CA SER A 53 4.08 30.43 1.74
C SER A 53 4.13 28.91 1.87
N HIS A 54 4.90 28.41 2.85
CA HIS A 54 4.91 26.99 3.18
C HIS A 54 3.49 26.47 3.52
N ALA A 55 2.72 27.24 4.28
CA ALA A 55 1.33 26.89 4.63
C ALA A 55 0.44 26.75 3.38
N SER A 56 0.58 27.65 2.40
CA SER A 56 -0.16 27.58 1.14
C SER A 56 0.25 26.34 0.33
N ARG A 57 1.55 26.03 0.24
CA ARG A 57 2.05 24.83 -0.44
C ARG A 57 1.56 23.54 0.22
N LEU A 58 1.54 23.50 1.56
CA LEU A 58 1.02 22.38 2.34
C LEU A 58 -0.48 22.15 2.08
N ALA A 59 -1.27 23.23 2.02
CA ALA A 59 -2.68 23.15 1.69
C ALA A 59 -2.91 22.57 0.28
N VAL A 60 -2.10 22.99 -0.70
CA VAL A 60 -2.13 22.46 -2.07
C VAL A 60 -1.83 20.95 -2.11
N MET A 61 -0.81 20.48 -1.38
CA MET A 61 -0.48 19.05 -1.31
C MET A 61 -1.62 18.22 -0.72
N ARG A 62 -2.21 18.70 0.39
CA ARG A 62 -3.35 18.02 1.04
C ARG A 62 -4.58 17.98 0.13
N ALA A 63 -4.88 19.07 -0.57
CA ALA A 63 -6.01 19.13 -1.51
C ALA A 63 -5.83 18.14 -2.67
N ALA A 64 -4.61 18.04 -3.23
CA ALA A 64 -4.30 17.07 -4.27
C ALA A 64 -4.44 15.62 -3.77
N HIS A 65 -3.96 15.30 -2.57
CA HIS A 65 -4.14 13.97 -1.98
C HIS A 65 -5.63 13.64 -1.76
N GLN A 66 -6.40 14.59 -1.24
CA GLN A 66 -7.85 14.45 -1.06
C GLN A 66 -8.57 14.21 -2.40
N GLN A 67 -8.19 14.92 -3.46
CA GLN A 67 -8.75 14.72 -4.78
C GLN A 67 -8.50 13.29 -5.31
N VAL A 68 -7.30 12.74 -5.14
CA VAL A 68 -7.00 11.36 -5.53
C VAL A 68 -7.78 10.36 -4.67
N THR A 69 -7.94 10.64 -3.38
CA THR A 69 -8.74 9.82 -2.46
C THR A 69 -10.20 9.75 -2.92
N GLU A 70 -10.80 10.89 -3.25
CA GLU A 70 -12.17 10.97 -3.76
C GLU A 70 -12.31 10.26 -5.11
N TRP A 71 -11.38 10.50 -6.05
CA TRP A 71 -11.35 9.76 -7.31
C TRP A 71 -11.35 8.25 -7.09
N ARG A 72 -10.58 7.75 -6.10
CA ARG A 72 -10.51 6.32 -5.85
C ARG A 72 -11.83 5.75 -5.34
N TYR A 73 -12.57 6.50 -4.52
CA TYR A 73 -13.92 6.15 -4.09
C TYR A 73 -14.91 6.15 -5.28
N GLN A 74 -14.86 7.16 -6.13
CA GLN A 74 -15.71 7.23 -7.32
C GLN A 74 -15.41 6.09 -8.31
N ALA A 75 -14.14 5.75 -8.52
CA ALA A 75 -13.73 4.59 -9.31
C ALA A 75 -14.23 3.28 -8.69
N ALA A 76 -14.31 3.21 -7.37
CA ALA A 76 -14.89 2.07 -6.67
C ALA A 76 -16.41 1.96 -6.89
N LEU A 77 -17.15 3.06 -6.86
CA LEU A 77 -18.59 3.07 -7.13
C LEU A 77 -18.95 2.59 -8.54
N ARG A 78 -18.11 2.91 -9.53
CA ARG A 78 -18.32 2.49 -10.93
C ARG A 78 -17.95 1.03 -11.20
N ALA A 79 -17.21 0.37 -10.29
CA ALA A 79 -16.76 -0.99 -10.50
C ALA A 79 -17.94 -1.96 -10.35
N SER A 80 -18.25 -2.72 -11.41
CA SER A 80 -19.43 -3.58 -11.47
C SER A 80 -19.33 -4.87 -10.64
N SER A 81 -18.15 -5.25 -10.13
CA SER A 81 -17.98 -6.44 -9.26
C SER A 81 -16.56 -6.57 -8.68
N ARG A 82 -16.40 -7.45 -7.68
CA ARG A 82 -15.11 -7.93 -7.19
C ARG A 82 -14.50 -8.92 -8.18
N LEU A 83 -13.21 -8.80 -8.46
CA LEU A 83 -12.42 -9.89 -9.04
C LEU A 83 -11.98 -10.86 -7.92
N GLY A 84 -12.35 -12.14 -8.02
CA GLY A 84 -11.91 -13.23 -7.13
C GLY A 84 -12.83 -13.54 -5.93
N THR A 85 -12.42 -14.48 -5.09
CA THR A 85 -13.19 -15.03 -3.94
C THR A 85 -13.10 -14.17 -2.67
N GLY A 86 -14.12 -14.23 -1.81
CA GLY A 86 -14.17 -13.60 -0.47
C GLY A 86 -15.33 -12.61 -0.26
N ILE A 87 -15.35 -11.91 0.89
CA ILE A 87 -16.43 -10.97 1.28
C ILE A 87 -16.83 -10.03 0.14
N ALA A 88 -18.14 -9.78 0.00
CA ALA A 88 -18.72 -8.91 -1.01
C ALA A 88 -17.99 -7.55 -1.14
N TYR A 89 -17.94 -7.05 -2.38
CA TYR A 89 -17.41 -5.74 -2.66
C TYR A 89 -18.24 -4.65 -1.97
N SER A 90 -17.57 -3.67 -1.36
CA SER A 90 -18.23 -2.50 -0.80
C SER A 90 -17.36 -1.27 -1.08
N ALA A 91 -17.89 -0.36 -1.91
CA ALA A 91 -17.22 0.90 -2.24
C ALA A 91 -17.02 1.79 -0.99
N GLU A 92 -17.89 1.66 0.00
CA GLU A 92 -17.82 2.37 1.28
C GLU A 92 -16.50 2.19 2.01
N ARG A 93 -15.85 1.03 1.84
CA ARG A 93 -14.54 0.76 2.43
C ARG A 93 -13.43 1.67 1.93
N PHE A 94 -13.60 2.31 0.77
CA PHE A 94 -12.62 3.25 0.23
C PHE A 94 -12.69 4.63 0.90
N ARG A 95 -13.80 4.95 1.59
CA ARG A 95 -13.94 6.16 2.42
C ARG A 95 -14.01 5.87 3.93
N THR A 96 -14.05 4.61 4.33
CA THR A 96 -14.05 4.21 5.75
C THR A 96 -12.65 4.44 6.33
N PRO A 97 -12.48 5.31 7.34
CA PRO A 97 -11.18 5.59 7.93
C PRO A 97 -10.64 4.39 8.73
N ILE A 98 -9.31 4.30 8.83
CA ILE A 98 -8.64 3.44 9.82
C ILE A 98 -8.74 4.13 11.19
N THR A 99 -9.13 3.40 12.22
CA THR A 99 -9.22 3.91 13.60
C THR A 99 -8.37 3.07 14.55
N ALA A 100 -8.17 3.55 15.79
CA ALA A 100 -7.43 2.79 16.81
C ALA A 100 -8.04 1.40 17.07
N ALA A 101 -9.38 1.28 17.06
CA ALA A 101 -10.09 0.00 17.21
C ALA A 101 -10.12 -0.84 15.93
N THR A 102 -9.72 -0.26 14.79
CA THR A 102 -9.82 -0.90 13.50
C THR A 102 -8.53 -0.68 12.70
N LEU A 103 -7.41 -1.20 13.20
CA LEU A 103 -6.20 -1.30 12.39
C LEU A 103 -6.45 -2.21 11.17
N ASN A 104 -5.68 -1.99 10.10
CA ASN A 104 -5.62 -2.94 8.99
C ASN A 104 -4.54 -3.98 9.28
N TYR A 105 -4.86 -5.22 8.93
CA TYR A 105 -3.97 -6.35 9.02
C TYR A 105 -3.96 -7.05 7.67
N ASP A 106 -2.78 -7.17 7.07
CA ASP A 106 -2.61 -7.83 5.78
C ASP A 106 -1.70 -9.04 5.96
N ARG A 107 -2.22 -10.23 5.65
CA ARG A 107 -1.44 -11.47 5.70
C ARG A 107 -0.43 -11.45 4.55
N ILE A 108 0.84 -11.68 4.88
CA ILE A 108 1.96 -11.83 3.93
C ILE A 108 2.60 -13.22 4.09
N GLY A 109 3.51 -13.59 3.20
CA GLY A 109 4.11 -14.92 3.15
C GLY A 109 3.27 -15.93 2.37
N ARG A 110 3.26 -17.18 2.83
CA ARG A 110 2.48 -18.24 2.19
C ARG A 110 0.99 -18.00 2.46
N VAL A 111 0.31 -17.48 1.45
CA VAL A 111 -1.14 -17.22 1.45
C VAL A 111 -1.77 -18.06 0.34
N GLY A 112 -2.24 -19.25 0.68
CA GLY A 112 -2.71 -20.25 -0.27
C GLY A 112 -3.82 -19.77 -1.19
N ARG A 113 -4.74 -18.91 -0.69
CA ARG A 113 -5.87 -18.39 -1.47
C ARG A 113 -5.47 -17.51 -2.67
N LEU A 114 -4.19 -17.13 -2.76
CA LEU A 114 -3.64 -16.36 -3.88
C LEU A 114 -3.21 -17.27 -5.05
N ARG A 115 -3.22 -18.59 -4.89
CA ARG A 115 -2.98 -19.53 -5.98
C ARG A 115 -4.26 -19.72 -6.79
N ASP A 116 -4.11 -19.76 -8.12
CA ASP A 116 -5.26 -19.95 -9.02
C ASP A 116 -5.74 -21.40 -8.95
N GLY A 117 -7.04 -21.61 -8.73
CA GLY A 117 -7.62 -22.94 -8.55
C GLY A 117 -7.30 -23.64 -7.23
N ALA A 118 -6.80 -22.95 -6.20
CA ALA A 118 -6.57 -23.56 -4.89
C ALA A 118 -7.88 -23.93 -4.17
N THR A 119 -7.83 -25.03 -3.40
CA THR A 119 -8.97 -25.58 -2.65
C THR A 119 -8.77 -25.38 -1.15
N TRP A 120 -9.87 -25.15 -0.43
CA TRP A 120 -9.83 -25.07 1.03
C TRP A 120 -9.58 -26.44 1.64
N ASP A 121 -8.67 -26.51 2.61
CA ASP A 121 -8.39 -27.68 3.43
C ASP A 121 -8.78 -27.40 4.89
N GLU A 122 -9.74 -28.17 5.40
CA GLU A 122 -10.30 -27.98 6.75
C GLU A 122 -9.30 -28.32 7.85
N GLU A 123 -8.46 -29.34 7.65
CA GLU A 123 -7.50 -29.82 8.66
C GLU A 123 -6.43 -28.77 8.95
N THR A 124 -5.78 -28.26 7.90
CA THR A 124 -4.73 -27.24 8.06
C THR A 124 -5.30 -25.84 8.19
N ARG A 125 -6.60 -25.63 7.93
CA ARG A 125 -7.25 -24.31 7.81
C ARG A 125 -6.51 -23.38 6.84
N THR A 126 -6.04 -23.97 5.74
CA THR A 126 -5.35 -23.28 4.65
C THR A 126 -5.90 -23.64 3.28
N TYR A 127 -5.52 -22.86 2.26
CA TYR A 127 -5.79 -23.21 0.87
C TYR A 127 -4.60 -23.99 0.30
N GLN A 128 -4.87 -25.14 -0.32
CA GLN A 128 -3.88 -26.05 -0.89
C GLN A 128 -4.03 -26.21 -2.42
N GLY A 129 -3.00 -26.78 -3.06
CA GLY A 129 -3.00 -26.98 -4.51
C GLY A 129 -2.98 -25.66 -5.32
N GLY A 130 -3.40 -25.74 -6.58
CA GLY A 130 -3.49 -24.60 -7.49
C GLY A 130 -2.16 -24.13 -8.11
N ALA A 131 -2.26 -23.29 -9.14
CA ALA A 131 -1.11 -22.68 -9.80
C ALA A 131 -0.63 -21.42 -9.06
N ALA A 132 0.69 -21.22 -8.99
CA ALA A 132 1.23 -19.97 -8.45
C ALA A 132 0.82 -18.79 -9.34
N THR A 133 0.45 -17.68 -8.70
CA THR A 133 0.14 -16.41 -9.37
C THR A 133 1.20 -15.37 -9.01
N PRO A 134 1.35 -14.27 -9.77
CA PRO A 134 2.28 -13.20 -9.38
C PRO A 134 2.02 -12.65 -7.97
N ALA A 135 0.74 -12.61 -7.53
CA ALA A 135 0.39 -12.22 -6.17
C ALA A 135 0.93 -13.21 -5.12
N TYR A 136 0.82 -14.51 -5.38
CA TYR A 136 1.33 -15.55 -4.48
C TYR A 136 2.85 -15.49 -4.38
N ASP A 137 3.55 -15.42 -5.51
CA ASP A 137 5.03 -15.40 -5.52
C ASP A 137 5.59 -14.17 -4.81
N ALA A 138 5.00 -13.00 -5.06
CA ALA A 138 5.37 -11.77 -4.35
C ALA A 138 5.12 -11.89 -2.85
N MET A 139 3.95 -12.40 -2.42
CA MET A 139 3.67 -12.57 -1.00
C MET A 139 4.64 -13.53 -0.32
N VAL A 140 5.03 -14.63 -0.97
CA VAL A 140 6.02 -15.58 -0.45
C VAL A 140 7.38 -14.90 -0.27
N ALA A 141 7.88 -14.20 -1.30
CA ALA A 141 9.15 -13.51 -1.26
C ALA A 141 9.19 -12.45 -0.13
N TYR A 142 8.14 -11.64 -0.02
CA TYR A 142 8.05 -10.61 1.01
C TYR A 142 7.77 -11.17 2.41
N GLY A 143 7.10 -12.32 2.55
CA GLY A 143 7.00 -12.98 3.85
C GLY A 143 8.32 -13.58 4.32
N GLN A 144 9.16 -14.06 3.40
CA GLN A 144 10.52 -14.46 3.73
C GLN A 144 11.33 -13.25 4.19
N ALA A 145 11.33 -12.16 3.42
CA ALA A 145 12.02 -10.93 3.81
C ALA A 145 11.54 -10.38 5.17
N ALA A 146 10.23 -10.46 5.44
CA ALA A 146 9.66 -10.09 6.74
C ALA A 146 10.19 -10.98 7.88
N THR A 147 10.37 -12.28 7.63
CA THR A 147 10.91 -13.23 8.60
C THR A 147 12.39 -12.98 8.84
N ASP A 148 13.16 -12.74 7.78
CA ASP A 148 14.60 -12.47 7.84
C ASP A 148 14.89 -11.22 8.68
N ARG A 149 14.04 -10.19 8.60
CA ARG A 149 14.17 -8.98 9.42
C ARG A 149 14.17 -9.23 10.91
N PHE A 150 13.38 -10.19 11.42
CA PHE A 150 13.44 -10.52 12.84
C PHE A 150 14.81 -11.04 13.25
N THR A 151 15.48 -11.80 12.39
CA THR A 151 16.84 -12.28 12.64
C THR A 151 17.84 -11.13 12.52
N THR A 152 17.81 -10.37 11.41
CA THR A 152 18.73 -9.27 11.13
C THR A 152 18.66 -8.15 12.18
N GLU A 153 17.46 -7.85 12.67
CA GLU A 153 17.23 -6.81 13.69
C GLU A 153 17.26 -7.37 15.13
N ASN A 154 17.64 -8.64 15.30
CA ASN A 154 17.75 -9.32 16.61
C ASN A 154 16.47 -9.23 17.46
N ILE A 155 15.31 -9.39 16.83
CA ILE A 155 14.01 -9.36 17.48
C ILE A 155 13.69 -10.75 18.04
N THR A 156 13.75 -10.87 19.37
CA THR A 156 13.48 -12.11 20.11
C THR A 156 11.98 -12.43 20.24
N GLY A 157 11.11 -11.42 20.07
CA GLY A 157 9.66 -11.58 20.16
C GLY A 157 8.97 -11.89 18.82
N ASP A 158 7.64 -11.89 18.88
CA ASP A 158 6.73 -12.14 17.76
C ASP A 158 6.25 -10.88 17.04
N VAL A 159 6.68 -9.70 17.51
CA VAL A 159 6.31 -8.40 16.95
C VAL A 159 7.58 -7.61 16.65
N LEU A 160 7.74 -7.24 15.39
CA LEU A 160 8.76 -6.30 14.93
C LEU A 160 8.07 -4.95 14.70
N GLN A 161 8.50 -3.92 15.42
CA GLN A 161 8.08 -2.55 15.19
C GLN A 161 8.93 -1.94 14.09
N ASN A 162 8.31 -1.55 12.98
CA ASN A 162 9.00 -0.78 11.95
C ASN A 162 9.11 0.66 12.43
N TRP A 163 10.29 1.08 12.85
CA TRP A 163 10.54 2.46 13.24
C TRP A 163 10.91 3.31 12.01
N VAL A 164 10.39 4.53 11.98
CA VAL A 164 10.54 5.45 10.85
C VAL A 164 11.16 6.76 11.33
N ASP A 165 12.24 7.17 10.70
CA ASP A 165 12.91 8.43 10.98
C ASP A 165 12.28 9.54 10.11
N LEU A 166 11.80 10.57 10.77
CA LEU A 166 11.25 11.76 10.11
C LEU A 166 12.37 12.74 9.75
N PRO A 167 12.19 13.60 8.74
CA PRO A 167 13.21 14.58 8.31
C PRO A 167 13.72 15.54 9.41
N ALA A 168 12.96 15.75 10.48
CA ALA A 168 13.37 16.55 11.65
C ALA A 168 14.15 15.75 12.71
N GLY A 169 14.59 14.53 12.39
CA GLY A 169 15.35 13.65 13.29
C GLY A 169 14.50 12.91 14.35
N ARG A 170 13.19 13.14 14.39
CA ARG A 170 12.27 12.42 15.28
C ARG A 170 11.97 11.03 14.72
N ARG A 171 11.94 10.03 15.60
CA ARG A 171 11.53 8.66 15.27
C ARG A 171 10.07 8.41 15.64
N VAL A 172 9.31 7.80 14.74
CA VAL A 172 7.87 7.48 14.91
C VAL A 172 7.63 6.01 14.62
N ALA A 173 6.65 5.41 15.30
CA ALA A 173 6.27 4.02 15.07
C ALA A 173 5.47 3.89 13.76
N GLY A 174 6.07 3.26 12.75
CA GLY A 174 5.37 2.84 11.54
C GLY A 174 4.53 1.57 11.76
N ASN A 175 4.32 0.83 10.68
CA ASN A 175 3.63 -0.44 10.72
C ASN A 175 4.38 -1.48 11.58
N ARG A 176 3.72 -2.59 11.91
CA ARG A 176 4.32 -3.72 12.62
C ARG A 176 4.30 -4.95 11.74
N ILE A 177 5.29 -5.81 11.91
CA ILE A 177 5.29 -7.17 11.35
C ILE A 177 5.05 -8.13 12.51
N LEU A 178 4.08 -9.03 12.37
CA LEU A 178 3.72 -10.04 13.36
C LEU A 178 4.03 -11.43 12.82
N ARG A 179 4.60 -12.30 13.65
CA ARG A 179 4.77 -13.74 13.39
C ARG A 179 4.31 -14.55 14.60
N GLY A 180 4.47 -15.87 14.54
CA GLY A 180 4.29 -16.76 15.69
C GLY A 180 2.91 -16.63 16.36
N GLU A 181 2.90 -16.53 17.68
CA GLU A 181 1.69 -16.41 18.49
C GLU A 181 0.97 -15.07 18.26
N ALA A 182 1.71 -13.96 18.09
CA ALA A 182 1.09 -12.67 17.80
C ALA A 182 0.31 -12.70 16.48
N ALA A 183 0.88 -13.31 15.43
CA ALA A 183 0.19 -13.50 14.16
C ALA A 183 -1.02 -14.43 14.27
N ARG A 184 -0.92 -15.54 15.02
CA ARG A 184 -2.05 -16.46 15.25
C ARG A 184 -3.22 -15.78 15.96
N ARG A 185 -2.95 -14.98 17.00
CA ARG A 185 -3.99 -14.21 17.71
C ARG A 185 -4.71 -13.23 16.79
N ILE A 186 -3.97 -12.49 15.96
CA ILE A 186 -4.57 -11.58 14.97
C ILE A 186 -5.38 -12.34 13.92
N GLY A 187 -4.90 -13.50 13.47
CA GLY A 187 -5.65 -14.37 12.57
C GLY A 187 -7.03 -14.78 13.14
N ALA A 188 -7.05 -15.22 14.40
CA ALA A 188 -8.29 -15.55 15.11
C ALA A 188 -9.20 -14.31 15.27
N GLU A 189 -8.67 -13.19 15.75
CA GLU A 189 -9.42 -11.93 15.92
C GLU A 189 -10.02 -11.43 14.60
N LEU A 190 -9.31 -11.59 13.47
CA LEU A 190 -9.84 -11.26 12.15
C LEU A 190 -11.02 -12.16 11.76
N ALA A 191 -10.94 -13.46 12.03
CA ALA A 191 -12.03 -14.39 11.77
C ALA A 191 -13.26 -14.06 12.64
N ASP A 192 -13.05 -13.82 13.94
CA ASP A 192 -14.11 -13.46 14.88
C ASP A 192 -14.80 -12.14 14.49
N ARG A 193 -14.02 -11.14 14.06
CA ARG A 193 -14.58 -9.86 13.56
C ARG A 193 -15.41 -10.01 12.29
N VAL A 194 -15.10 -10.97 11.44
CA VAL A 194 -15.90 -11.26 10.24
C VAL A 194 -17.17 -11.99 10.65
N ALA A 195 -17.07 -13.01 11.50
CA ALA A 195 -18.22 -13.75 12.02
C ALA A 195 -19.20 -12.85 12.79
N ALA A 196 -18.69 -11.95 13.64
CA ALA A 196 -19.50 -10.99 14.42
C ALA A 196 -20.28 -9.99 13.55
N ARG A 197 -19.92 -9.85 12.26
CA ARG A 197 -20.66 -9.05 11.28
C ARG A 197 -21.69 -9.87 10.48
N GLY A 198 -21.90 -11.13 10.84
CA GLY A 198 -22.78 -12.05 10.12
C GLY A 198 -22.22 -12.50 8.76
N LEU A 199 -20.91 -12.39 8.56
CA LEU A 199 -20.24 -12.79 7.32
C LEU A 199 -19.57 -14.16 7.49
N ASP A 200 -19.47 -14.92 6.39
CA ASP A 200 -18.82 -16.22 6.39
C ASP A 200 -17.30 -16.11 6.61
N ALA A 201 -16.86 -16.60 7.78
CA ALA A 201 -15.46 -16.68 8.18
C ALA A 201 -14.88 -18.11 8.06
N SER A 202 -15.68 -19.11 7.66
CA SER A 202 -15.27 -20.53 7.68
C SER A 202 -14.02 -20.79 6.84
N ARG A 203 -13.88 -20.09 5.72
CA ARG A 203 -12.74 -20.20 4.78
C ARG A 203 -11.73 -19.07 4.91
N MET A 204 -11.62 -18.47 6.10
CA MET A 204 -10.54 -17.53 6.39
C MET A 204 -9.27 -18.30 6.74
N GLU A 205 -8.24 -18.09 5.93
CA GLU A 205 -6.91 -18.68 6.11
C GLU A 205 -6.31 -18.20 7.44
N THR A 206 -6.34 -19.08 8.44
CA THR A 206 -5.92 -18.83 9.84
C THR A 206 -4.85 -19.81 10.29
N GLY A 207 -4.70 -20.95 9.61
CA GLY A 207 -3.65 -21.93 9.90
C GLY A 207 -2.29 -21.63 9.23
N GLY A 208 -1.35 -22.56 9.42
CA GLY A 208 0.04 -22.48 9.00
C GLY A 208 0.90 -21.61 9.91
N ASN A 209 1.95 -21.01 9.34
CA ASN A 209 2.83 -20.04 10.00
C ASN A 209 2.55 -18.64 9.45
N PRO A 210 1.45 -17.98 9.90
CA PRO A 210 1.07 -16.70 9.34
C PRO A 210 2.08 -15.61 9.71
N VAL A 211 2.27 -14.69 8.75
CA VAL A 211 2.92 -13.40 8.99
C VAL A 211 1.93 -12.32 8.60
N TYR A 212 1.81 -11.28 9.42
CA TYR A 212 0.94 -10.14 9.14
C TYR A 212 1.73 -8.85 9.16
N THR A 213 1.35 -7.90 8.32
CA THR A 213 1.63 -6.49 8.56
C THR A 213 0.42 -5.86 9.26
N ALA A 214 0.67 -4.95 10.18
CA ALA A 214 -0.36 -4.17 10.86
C ALA A 214 -0.06 -2.69 10.74
N THR A 215 -1.04 -1.90 10.33
CA THR A 215 -0.87 -0.44 10.23
C THR A 215 -0.50 0.19 11.57
N PRO A 216 0.21 1.34 11.57
CA PRO A 216 0.51 2.07 12.80
C PRO A 216 -0.75 2.51 13.54
N THR A 217 -0.56 3.03 14.76
CA THR A 217 -1.63 3.71 15.49
C THR A 217 -2.14 4.92 14.70
N LEU A 218 -3.33 5.43 15.02
CA LEU A 218 -3.86 6.63 14.35
C LEU A 218 -2.94 7.84 14.58
N THR A 219 -2.46 8.02 15.81
CA THR A 219 -1.55 9.11 16.17
C THR A 219 -0.26 9.06 15.37
N ASP A 220 0.37 7.90 15.25
CA ASP A 220 1.60 7.75 14.47
C ASP A 220 1.33 7.92 12.97
N SER A 221 0.23 7.36 12.46
CA SER A 221 -0.21 7.56 11.08
C SER A 221 -0.42 9.03 10.73
N ASP A 222 -1.04 9.81 11.63
CA ASP A 222 -1.21 11.26 11.46
C ASP A 222 0.13 12.00 11.40
N GLN A 223 1.10 11.61 12.25
CA GLN A 223 2.44 12.18 12.26
C GLN A 223 3.21 11.86 10.97
N LEU A 224 3.17 10.62 10.52
CA LEU A 224 3.80 10.16 9.28
C LEU A 224 3.20 10.87 8.06
N PHE A 225 1.86 10.95 7.98
CA PHE A 225 1.17 11.65 6.90
C PHE A 225 1.50 13.15 6.89
N THR A 226 1.50 13.79 8.05
CA THR A 226 1.84 15.22 8.18
C THR A 226 3.27 15.48 7.73
N ALA A 227 4.23 14.69 8.21
CA ALA A 227 5.63 14.81 7.81
C ALA A 227 5.82 14.58 6.29
N ALA A 228 5.09 13.65 5.69
CA ALA A 228 5.12 13.44 4.24
C ALA A 228 4.63 14.68 3.48
N MET A 229 3.50 15.26 3.90
CA MET A 229 2.93 16.45 3.26
C MET A 229 3.84 17.68 3.42
N GLU A 230 4.45 17.86 4.59
CA GLU A 230 5.42 18.93 4.85
C GLU A 230 6.67 18.78 3.99
N THR A 231 7.18 17.55 3.87
CA THR A 231 8.34 17.23 3.01
C THR A 231 8.06 17.58 1.54
N LEU A 232 6.89 17.18 1.03
CA LEU A 232 6.49 17.49 -0.35
C LEU A 232 6.19 18.98 -0.57
N ALA A 233 5.75 19.69 0.47
CA ALA A 233 5.49 21.13 0.41
C ALA A 233 6.77 21.98 0.46
N ALA A 234 7.94 21.39 0.71
CA ALA A 234 9.22 22.11 0.65
C ALA A 234 9.45 22.72 -0.76
N PRO A 235 10.09 23.90 -0.87
CA PRO A 235 10.35 24.54 -2.16
C PRO A 235 11.40 23.80 -3.00
N SER A 236 12.35 23.11 -2.35
CA SER A 236 13.47 22.40 -2.98
C SER A 236 13.37 20.89 -2.72
N LEU A 237 12.40 20.24 -3.38
CA LEU A 237 12.25 18.79 -3.29
C LEU A 237 13.38 18.08 -4.04
N THR A 238 14.05 17.16 -3.36
CA THR A 238 15.09 16.29 -3.94
C THR A 238 14.53 14.89 -4.20
N LEU A 239 15.24 14.08 -4.98
CA LEU A 239 14.86 12.68 -5.18
C LEU A 239 14.77 11.91 -3.86
N GLU A 240 15.72 12.13 -2.96
CA GLU A 240 15.78 11.48 -1.64
C GLU A 240 14.61 11.88 -0.74
N THR A 241 14.31 13.17 -0.66
CA THR A 241 13.19 13.67 0.14
C THR A 241 11.84 13.27 -0.45
N PHE A 242 11.72 13.17 -1.77
CA PHE A 242 10.56 12.58 -2.44
C PHE A 242 10.40 11.09 -2.11
N ALA A 243 11.48 10.30 -2.19
CA ALA A 243 11.45 8.88 -1.86
C ALA A 243 11.08 8.64 -0.39
N THR A 244 11.58 9.50 0.51
CA THR A 244 11.20 9.52 1.93
C THR A 244 9.72 9.83 2.09
N ALA A 245 9.20 10.91 1.49
CA ALA A 245 7.78 11.24 1.58
C ALA A 245 6.87 10.14 1.03
N ARG A 246 7.25 9.49 -0.09
CA ARG A 246 6.54 8.33 -0.63
C ARG A 246 6.48 7.19 0.39
N TYR A 247 7.62 6.86 1.02
CA TYR A 247 7.67 5.84 2.05
C TYR A 247 6.73 6.16 3.22
N LEU A 248 6.77 7.40 3.71
CA LEU A 248 5.89 7.88 4.79
C LEU A 248 4.40 7.74 4.44
N LEU A 249 4.01 8.01 3.19
CA LEU A 249 2.63 7.86 2.73
C LEU A 249 2.15 6.41 2.68
N PHE A 250 3.01 5.47 2.29
CA PHE A 250 2.69 4.05 2.39
C PHE A 250 2.59 3.60 3.85
N GLN A 251 3.40 4.16 4.75
CA GLN A 251 3.32 3.89 6.18
C GLN A 251 2.08 4.51 6.86
N ALA A 252 1.41 5.48 6.21
CA ALA A 252 0.27 6.21 6.75
C ALA A 252 -1.05 6.02 5.97
N PRO A 253 -1.51 4.77 5.74
CA PRO A 253 -2.78 4.56 5.04
C PRO A 253 -3.93 5.17 5.86
N ARG A 254 -4.84 5.86 5.15
CA ARG A 254 -5.95 6.59 5.78
C ARG A 254 -7.26 5.82 5.79
N CYS A 255 -7.47 4.97 4.78
CA CYS A 255 -8.73 4.26 4.56
C CYS A 255 -8.59 2.73 4.63
N LYS A 256 -9.70 2.06 4.90
CA LYS A 256 -9.80 0.59 4.96
C LYS A 256 -9.52 -0.13 3.65
N LYS A 257 -9.59 0.56 2.52
CA LYS A 257 -9.18 0.09 1.19
C LYS A 257 -8.70 1.24 0.32
N GLY A 258 -7.86 0.92 -0.67
CA GLY A 258 -7.51 1.83 -1.75
C GLY A 258 -6.33 2.76 -1.49
N SER A 259 -5.79 2.79 -0.26
CA SER A 259 -4.64 3.63 0.10
C SER A 259 -3.44 3.41 -0.82
N ASP A 260 -3.12 2.18 -1.22
CA ASP A 260 -2.01 1.92 -2.15
C ASP A 260 -2.21 2.61 -3.50
N ALA A 261 -3.41 2.53 -4.07
CA ALA A 261 -3.70 3.16 -5.36
C ALA A 261 -3.67 4.69 -5.23
N VAL A 262 -4.17 5.23 -4.11
CA VAL A 262 -4.11 6.66 -3.81
C VAL A 262 -2.66 7.13 -3.71
N THR A 263 -1.84 6.47 -2.90
CA THR A 263 -0.43 6.82 -2.72
C THR A 263 0.36 6.70 -4.02
N ARG A 264 0.18 5.62 -4.80
CA ARG A 264 0.82 5.47 -6.12
C ARG A 264 0.45 6.63 -7.06
N THR A 265 -0.84 6.90 -7.23
CA THR A 265 -1.33 7.97 -8.12
C THR A 265 -0.87 9.35 -7.67
N PHE A 266 -0.97 9.64 -6.38
CA PHE A 266 -0.57 10.93 -5.82
C PHE A 266 0.94 11.17 -5.98
N THR A 267 1.77 10.19 -5.63
CA THR A 267 3.24 10.30 -5.71
C THR A 267 3.72 10.47 -7.15
N VAL A 268 3.16 9.75 -8.13
CA VAL A 268 3.48 9.96 -9.55
C VAL A 268 3.07 11.37 -10.02
N ALA A 269 1.90 11.86 -9.62
CA ALA A 269 1.46 13.22 -9.97
C ALA A 269 2.38 14.30 -9.38
N VAL A 270 2.77 14.15 -8.11
CA VAL A 270 3.70 15.08 -7.43
C VAL A 270 5.10 15.02 -8.03
N GLY A 271 5.64 13.82 -8.28
CA GLY A 271 6.94 13.64 -8.93
C GLY A 271 6.97 14.32 -10.29
N ALA A 272 5.95 14.09 -11.13
CA ALA A 272 5.86 14.73 -12.45
C ALA A 272 5.73 16.26 -12.38
N ALA A 273 5.08 16.80 -11.34
CA ALA A 273 4.88 18.24 -11.17
C ALA A 273 6.13 18.97 -10.63
N LEU A 274 6.87 18.33 -9.72
CA LEU A 274 7.98 18.96 -8.99
C LEU A 274 9.37 18.55 -9.47
N LEU A 275 9.53 17.31 -9.93
CA LEU A 275 10.81 16.75 -10.39
C LEU A 275 10.86 16.63 -11.92
N GLY A 276 9.72 16.81 -12.62
CA GLY A 276 9.68 16.78 -14.07
C GLY A 276 10.13 15.44 -14.63
N THR A 277 11.15 15.46 -15.50
CA THR A 277 11.77 14.27 -16.10
C THR A 277 12.63 13.47 -15.14
N ASP A 278 13.06 14.07 -14.03
CA ASP A 278 13.90 13.40 -13.03
C ASP A 278 13.06 12.58 -12.04
N ALA A 279 11.73 12.60 -12.17
CA ALA A 279 10.83 11.82 -11.33
C ALA A 279 11.15 10.32 -11.44
N PRO A 280 11.40 9.62 -10.32
CA PRO A 280 11.80 8.22 -10.38
C PRO A 280 10.62 7.33 -10.76
N ASP A 281 10.92 6.27 -11.50
CA ASP A 281 9.95 5.23 -11.82
C ASP A 281 9.35 4.61 -10.55
N LEU A 282 8.08 4.23 -10.65
CA LEU A 282 7.36 3.58 -9.56
C LEU A 282 7.56 2.05 -9.66
N PRO A 283 8.23 1.39 -8.71
CA PRO A 283 8.34 -0.06 -8.74
C PRO A 283 6.97 -0.73 -8.62
N ALA A 284 6.77 -1.84 -9.36
CA ALA A 284 5.53 -2.60 -9.33
C ALA A 284 5.16 -3.06 -7.91
N ASP A 285 6.15 -3.36 -7.08
CA ASP A 285 6.05 -3.90 -5.72
C ASP A 285 6.29 -2.86 -4.61
N ILE A 286 6.24 -1.55 -4.93
CA ILE A 286 6.56 -0.48 -3.99
C ILE A 286 5.76 -0.53 -2.67
N ASP A 287 4.50 -0.96 -2.73
CA ASP A 287 3.64 -1.19 -1.57
C ASP A 287 4.28 -2.20 -0.61
N LEU A 288 4.64 -3.39 -1.12
CA LEU A 288 5.30 -4.42 -0.32
C LEU A 288 6.68 -3.99 0.19
N ARG A 289 7.48 -3.28 -0.63
CA ARG A 289 8.76 -2.70 -0.19
C ARG A 289 8.57 -1.83 1.04
N CYS A 290 7.63 -0.88 0.96
CA CYS A 290 7.36 0.04 2.04
C CYS A 290 6.81 -0.66 3.28
N TYR A 291 5.96 -1.69 3.13
CA TYR A 291 5.40 -2.43 4.26
C TYR A 291 6.38 -3.39 4.94
N VAL A 292 7.40 -3.88 4.23
CA VAL A 292 8.21 -5.00 4.72
C VAL A 292 9.67 -4.66 4.91
N LEU A 293 10.33 -3.95 3.99
CA LEU A 293 11.80 -3.92 3.94
C LEU A 293 12.46 -2.86 4.85
N GLY A 294 11.67 -2.06 5.56
CA GLY A 294 12.17 -0.92 6.33
C GLY A 294 12.47 0.30 5.46
N GLN A 295 12.70 1.45 6.10
CA GLN A 295 12.83 2.75 5.43
C GLN A 295 14.04 2.81 4.49
N GLU A 296 15.22 2.44 4.98
CA GLU A 296 16.45 2.50 4.19
C GLU A 296 16.33 1.74 2.87
N THR A 297 15.93 0.47 2.93
CA THR A 297 15.81 -0.38 1.74
C THR A 297 14.68 0.07 0.81
N ALA A 298 13.54 0.51 1.35
CA ALA A 298 12.38 0.89 0.55
C ALA A 298 12.51 2.28 -0.10
N SER A 299 13.28 3.19 0.51
CA SER A 299 13.55 4.53 -0.01
C SER A 299 14.72 4.58 -0.99
N ARG A 300 15.49 3.50 -1.16
CA ARG A 300 16.49 3.40 -2.23
C ARG A 300 15.82 3.63 -3.58
N ILE A 301 16.28 4.67 -4.26
CA ILE A 301 15.79 5.06 -5.57
C ILE A 301 16.41 4.10 -6.57
N ALA A 302 15.57 3.34 -7.27
CA ALA A 302 16.02 2.66 -8.47
C ALA A 302 16.36 3.75 -9.49
N ILE A 303 17.64 3.94 -9.78
CA ILE A 303 18.07 4.73 -10.93
C ILE A 303 17.68 3.89 -12.14
N SER A 304 16.59 4.23 -12.84
CA SER A 304 16.31 3.58 -14.11
C SER A 304 17.25 4.16 -15.17
N ALA A 305 18.06 3.28 -15.75
CA ALA A 305 18.85 3.56 -16.93
C ALA A 305 17.89 3.56 -18.13
N TRP A 306 17.36 4.74 -18.48
CA TRP A 306 16.77 4.96 -19.80
C TRP A 306 17.78 5.77 -20.62
N GLY A 307 18.64 5.02 -21.33
CA GLY A 307 19.26 5.49 -22.58
C GLY A 307 18.35 5.14 -23.75
#